data_AF-F3CFK0-F1
#
_entry.id   AF-F3CFK0-F1
#
_cell.length_a   1.000
_cell.length_b   1.000
_cell.length_c   1.000
_cell.angle_alpha   90.00
_cell.angle_beta   90.00
_cell.angle_gamma   90.00
#
_symmetry.space_group_name_H-M   'P 1'
#
loop_
_entity.id
_entity.type
_entity.pdbx_description
1 polymer ?
#
loop_
_entity_poly.entity_id
_entity_poly.type
_entity_poly.pdbx_seq_one_letter_code
_entity_poly.pdbx_strand_id
1 'polypeptide(L)'
;IDLSQQPHEQRWASARQAMAEQSAQTFDLQRGPLFTVQVLRLAEQEHLLLLNLHHMITDGWSMNVLIDEWLRGYDALLAGKPLPFQPLPVQYRDYALWQRSWLEAG
;
A
#
# COMPACT_ATOMS: atom_id res chain seq x y z
N ILE A 1 4.58 14.89 0.28
CA ILE A 1 5.66 15.87 0.03
C ILE A 1 5.24 16.72 -1.16
N ASP A 2 5.29 18.05 -1.03
CA ASP A 2 5.01 18.93 -2.16
C ASP A 2 6.32 19.24 -2.90
N LEU A 3 6.44 18.71 -4.11
CA LEU A 3 7.56 18.95 -5.03
C LEU A 3 7.19 19.96 -6.12
N SER A 4 5.93 20.43 -6.18
CA SER A 4 5.45 21.32 -7.24
C SER A 4 6.15 22.67 -7.28
N GLN A 5 6.71 23.09 -6.14
CA GLN A 5 7.47 24.34 -6.00
C GLN A 5 8.90 24.26 -6.55
N GLN A 6 9.37 23.06 -6.91
CA GLN A 6 10.69 22.89 -7.50
C GLN A 6 10.67 23.14 -9.03
N PRO A 7 11.82 23.51 -9.62
CA PRO A 7 11.98 23.55 -11.07
C PRO A 7 11.59 22.22 -11.71
N HIS A 8 10.93 22.27 -12.88
CA HIS A 8 10.36 21.10 -13.54
C HIS A 8 11.40 19.97 -13.75
N GLU A 9 12.63 20.33 -14.11
CA GLU A 9 13.74 19.40 -14.32
C GLU A 9 14.21 18.68 -13.05
N GLN A 10 13.91 19.22 -11.85
CA GLN A 10 14.35 18.65 -10.56
C GLN A 10 13.29 17.75 -9.93
N ARG A 11 12.01 17.97 -10.22
CA ARG A 11 10.88 17.25 -9.61
C ARG A 11 11.02 15.73 -9.71
N TRP A 12 11.36 15.23 -10.90
CA TRP A 12 11.54 13.79 -11.14
C TRP A 12 12.79 13.21 -10.46
N ALA A 13 13.86 14.00 -10.33
CA ALA A 13 15.03 13.59 -9.58
C ALA A 13 14.71 13.44 -8.08
N SER A 14 14.02 14.42 -7.49
CA SER A 14 13.56 14.35 -6.10
C SER A 14 12.52 13.25 -5.88
N ALA A 15 11.62 13.02 -6.83
CA ALA A 15 10.68 11.90 -6.76
C ALA A 15 11.41 10.55 -6.75
N ARG A 16 12.42 10.36 -7.61
CA ARG A 16 13.26 9.15 -7.61
C ARG A 16 14.04 8.97 -6.33
N GLN A 17 14.55 10.04 -5.75
CA GLN A 17 15.22 10.00 -4.46
C GLN A 17 14.24 9.55 -3.36
N ALA A 18 13.04 10.13 -3.29
CA ALA A 18 12.03 9.73 -2.32
C ALA A 18 11.60 8.25 -2.50
N MET A 19 11.48 7.77 -3.73
CA MET A 19 11.23 6.36 -4.02
C MET A 19 12.35 5.46 -3.49
N ALA A 20 13.62 5.83 -3.74
CA ALA A 20 14.77 5.08 -3.26
C ALA A 20 14.81 5.05 -1.72
N GLU A 21 14.62 6.20 -1.07
CA GLU A 21 14.58 6.31 0.39
C GLU A 21 13.46 5.47 1.00
N GLN A 22 12.24 5.53 0.46
CA GLN A 22 11.11 4.74 0.96
C GLN A 22 11.34 3.24 0.76
N SER A 23 11.92 2.83 -0.38
CA SER A 23 12.20 1.41 -0.67
C SER A 23 13.30 0.82 0.21
N ALA A 24 14.23 1.65 0.68
CA ALA A 24 15.32 1.25 1.57
C ALA A 24 14.88 1.14 3.04
N GLN A 25 13.66 1.56 3.38
CA GLN A 25 13.15 1.45 4.75
C GLN A 25 13.01 -0.02 5.13
N THR A 26 13.60 -0.38 6.27
CA THR A 26 13.42 -1.69 6.88
C THR A 26 12.17 -1.72 7.74
N PHE A 27 11.56 -2.90 7.85
CA PHE A 27 10.37 -3.11 8.67
C PHE A 27 10.72 -3.94 9.91
N ASP A 28 10.29 -3.50 11.09
CA ASP A 28 10.27 -4.34 12.28
C ASP A 28 9.08 -5.31 12.19
N LEU A 29 9.37 -6.57 11.86
CA LEU A 29 8.38 -7.63 11.67
C LEU A 29 7.57 -7.95 12.92
N GLN A 30 8.05 -7.57 14.12
CA GLN A 30 7.35 -7.85 15.38
C GLN A 30 6.36 -6.74 15.77
N ARG A 31 6.61 -5.50 15.36
CA ARG A 31 5.89 -4.33 15.90
C ARG A 31 5.03 -3.61 14.86
N GLY A 32 5.37 -3.71 13.57
CA GLY A 32 4.63 -3.05 12.49
C GLY A 32 4.57 -1.51 12.60
N PRO A 33 3.89 -0.83 11.67
CA PRO A 33 3.24 -1.38 10.47
C PRO A 33 4.25 -1.92 9.44
N LEU A 34 3.83 -2.92 8.65
CA LEU A 34 4.67 -3.57 7.63
C LEU A 34 4.45 -2.99 6.22
N PHE A 35 3.95 -1.77 6.16
CA PHE A 35 3.78 -1.00 4.95
C PHE A 35 3.97 0.49 5.23
N THR A 36 4.32 1.24 4.21
CA THR A 36 4.37 2.70 4.24
C THR A 36 3.66 3.28 3.01
N VAL A 37 3.04 4.45 3.22
CA VAL A 37 2.32 5.19 2.19
C VAL A 37 2.85 6.62 2.17
N GLN A 38 3.18 7.12 0.99
CA GLN A 38 3.55 8.51 0.79
C GLN A 38 2.93 9.05 -0.49
N VAL A 39 2.45 10.28 -0.46
CA VAL A 39 1.99 10.99 -1.66
C VAL A 39 2.97 12.12 -1.97
N LEU A 40 3.46 12.15 -3.21
CA LEU A 40 4.24 13.24 -3.77
C LEU A 40 3.36 14.07 -4.70
N ARG A 41 3.34 15.38 -4.53
CA ARG A 41 2.69 16.31 -5.47
C ARG A 41 3.73 16.90 -6.41
N LEU A 42 3.63 16.62 -7.71
CA LEU A 42 4.54 17.13 -8.73
C LEU A 42 3.98 18.40 -9.41
N ALA A 43 2.66 18.49 -9.52
CA ALA A 43 1.94 19.65 -10.03
C ALA A 43 0.53 19.69 -9.44
N GLU A 44 -0.33 20.60 -9.90
CA GLU A 44 -1.72 20.66 -9.45
C GLU A 44 -2.51 19.37 -9.75
N GLN A 45 -2.27 18.76 -10.92
CA GLN A 45 -2.96 17.55 -11.38
C GLN A 45 -2.04 16.34 -11.52
N GLU A 46 -0.81 16.43 -11.01
CA GLU A 46 0.20 15.38 -11.15
C GLU A 46 0.70 14.96 -9.77
N HIS A 47 0.45 13.70 -9.41
CA HIS A 47 0.80 13.13 -8.12
C HIS A 47 1.38 11.73 -8.29
N LEU A 48 2.29 11.35 -7.40
CA LEU A 48 2.78 9.99 -7.26
C LEU A 48 2.36 9.44 -5.90
N LEU A 49 1.75 8.26 -5.92
CA LEU A 49 1.50 7.47 -4.73
C LEU A 49 2.61 6.43 -4.60
N LEU A 50 3.37 6.51 -3.52
CA LEU A 50 4.41 5.55 -3.19
C LEU A 50 3.90 4.62 -2.11
N LEU A 51 3.80 3.34 -2.45
CA LEU A 51 3.35 2.28 -1.57
C LEU A 51 4.48 1.24 -1.46
N ASN A 52 4.99 1.04 -0.24
CA ASN A 52 5.99 0.02 0.05
C ASN A 52 5.38 -0.96 1.07
N LEU A 53 5.40 -2.26 0.78
CA LEU A 53 4.86 -3.29 1.67
C LEU A 53 5.87 -4.42 1.81
N HIS A 54 5.97 -4.98 3.02
CA HIS A 54 6.74 -6.19 3.23
C HIS A 54 6.02 -7.39 2.60
N HIS A 55 6.74 -8.22 1.84
CA HIS A 55 6.21 -9.40 1.14
C HIS A 55 5.68 -10.51 2.08
N MET A 56 5.78 -10.31 3.40
CA MET A 56 5.20 -11.22 4.41
C MET A 56 3.69 -11.01 4.57
N ILE A 57 3.19 -9.82 4.22
CA ILE A 57 1.76 -9.47 4.31
C ILE A 57 1.08 -9.32 2.94
N THR A 58 1.83 -9.50 1.84
CA THR A 58 1.32 -9.38 0.48
C THR A 58 2.07 -10.31 -0.46
N ASP A 59 1.40 -10.70 -1.54
CA ASP A 59 1.98 -11.37 -2.70
C ASP A 59 1.53 -10.67 -4.00
N GLY A 60 1.94 -11.21 -5.14
CA GLY A 60 1.61 -10.64 -6.45
C GLY A 60 0.11 -10.67 -6.78
N TRP A 61 -0.66 -11.60 -6.21
CA TRP A 61 -2.10 -11.65 -6.37
C TRP A 61 -2.76 -10.60 -5.47
N SER A 62 -2.45 -10.61 -4.17
CA SER A 62 -3.09 -9.73 -3.20
C SER A 62 -2.84 -8.25 -3.51
N MET A 63 -1.73 -7.91 -4.17
CA MET A 63 -1.50 -6.56 -4.67
C MET A 63 -2.57 -6.08 -5.65
N ASN A 64 -3.05 -6.93 -6.56
CA ASN A 64 -4.11 -6.54 -7.50
C ASN A 64 -5.43 -6.31 -6.77
N VAL A 65 -5.75 -7.15 -5.78
CA VAL A 65 -6.94 -6.99 -4.93
C VAL A 65 -6.85 -5.68 -4.15
N LEU A 66 -5.70 -5.38 -3.55
CA LEU A 66 -5.47 -4.15 -2.79
C LEU A 66 -5.68 -2.91 -3.66
N ILE A 67 -5.16 -2.88 -4.89
CA ILE A 67 -5.30 -1.74 -5.80
C ILE A 67 -6.76 -1.58 -6.25
N ASP A 68 -7.46 -2.66 -6.60
CA ASP A 68 -8.89 -2.60 -6.96
C ASP A 68 -9.74 -2.05 -5.81
N GLU A 69 -9.56 -2.60 -4.61
CA GLU A 69 -10.29 -2.15 -3.43
C GLU A 69 -9.95 -0.69 -3.10
N TRP A 70 -8.68 -0.29 -3.17
CA TRP A 70 -8.29 1.11 -2.98
C TRP A 70 -9.08 2.02 -3.92
N LEU A 71 -9.06 1.75 -5.23
CA LEU A 71 -9.74 2.59 -6.23
C LEU A 71 -11.24 2.67 -5.97
N ARG A 72 -11.89 1.55 -5.66
CA ARG A 72 -13.33 1.51 -5.32
C ARG A 72 -13.66 2.34 -4.07
N GLY A 73 -12.79 2.26 -3.05
CA GLY A 73 -12.92 3.07 -1.83
C GLY A 73 -12.72 4.55 -2.10
N TYR A 74 -11.70 4.88 -2.89
CA TYR A 74 -11.38 6.25 -3.30
C TYR A 74 -12.55 6.90 -4.07
N ASP A 75 -13.11 6.20 -5.06
CA ASP A 75 -14.26 6.68 -5.84
C ASP A 75 -15.51 6.85 -4.97
N ALA A 76 -15.78 5.93 -4.04
CA ALA A 76 -16.89 6.05 -3.11
C ALA A 76 -16.75 7.28 -2.22
N LEU A 77 -15.56 7.51 -1.66
CA LEU A 77 -15.27 8.67 -0.82
C LEU A 77 -15.37 9.99 -1.61
N LEU A 78 -14.86 10.04 -2.84
CA LEU A 78 -15.02 11.21 -3.72
C LEU A 78 -16.49 11.52 -4.02
N ALA A 79 -17.32 10.48 -4.14
CA ALA A 79 -18.76 10.64 -4.35
C ALA A 79 -19.57 10.91 -3.06
N GLY A 80 -18.92 11.06 -1.90
CA GLY A 80 -19.58 11.24 -0.61
C GLY A 80 -20.40 10.01 -0.14
N LYS A 81 -20.07 8.82 -0.64
CA LYS A 81 -20.72 7.55 -0.31
C LYS A 81 -19.92 6.80 0.77
N PRO A 82 -20.56 5.90 1.54
CA PRO A 82 -19.82 5.02 2.45
C PRO A 82 -18.90 4.07 1.68
N LEU A 83 -17.87 3.57 2.37
CA LEU A 83 -16.98 2.55 1.81
C LEU A 83 -17.76 1.28 1.46
N PRO A 84 -17.54 0.68 0.26
CA PRO A 84 -18.33 -0.44 -0.24
C PRO A 84 -17.83 -1.81 0.24
N PHE A 85 -17.08 -1.86 1.35
CA PHE A 85 -16.42 -3.08 1.82
C PHE A 85 -17.23 -3.74 2.93
N GLN A 86 -17.38 -5.07 2.82
CA GLN A 86 -17.88 -5.89 3.89
C GLN A 86 -16.71 -6.63 4.56
N PRO A 87 -16.80 -6.92 5.86
CA PRO A 87 -15.80 -7.75 6.52
C PRO A 87 -15.64 -9.09 5.81
N LEU A 88 -14.41 -9.50 5.54
CA LEU A 88 -14.14 -10.81 4.95
C LEU A 88 -14.57 -11.91 5.94
N PRO A 89 -15.30 -12.94 5.49
CA PRO A 89 -15.75 -14.04 6.36
C PRO A 89 -14.58 -14.91 6.85
N VAL A 90 -13.42 -14.82 6.19
CA VAL A 90 -12.18 -15.50 6.55
C VAL A 90 -11.06 -14.46 6.60
N GLN A 91 -10.37 -14.39 7.73
CA GLN A 91 -9.20 -13.55 7.93
C GLN A 91 -7.92 -14.36 7.72
N TYR A 92 -6.80 -13.69 7.41
CA TYR A 92 -5.52 -14.39 7.23
C TYR A 92 -5.07 -15.17 8.46
N ARG A 93 -5.47 -14.73 9.67
CA ARG A 93 -5.29 -15.50 10.92
C ARG A 93 -5.94 -16.87 10.84
N ASP A 94 -7.14 -16.97 10.29
CA ASP A 94 -7.88 -18.22 10.19
C ASP A 94 -7.18 -19.17 9.21
N TYR A 95 -6.69 -18.62 8.09
CA TYR A 95 -5.85 -19.36 7.15
C TYR A 95 -4.57 -19.89 7.81
N ALA A 96 -3.86 -19.07 8.59
CA ALA A 96 -2.63 -19.49 9.27
C ALA A 96 -2.88 -20.61 10.30
N LEU A 97 -4.00 -20.53 11.04
CA LEU A 97 -4.39 -21.58 11.98
C LEU A 97 -4.75 -22.88 11.25
N TRP A 98 -5.53 -22.79 10.18
CA TRP A 98 -5.87 -23.93 9.33
C TRP A 98 -4.62 -24.61 8.74
N GLN A 99 -3.69 -23.81 8.20
CA GLN A 99 -2.45 -24.32 7.60
C GLN A 99 -1.60 -25.05 8.63
N ARG A 100 -1.48 -24.51 9.85
CA ARG A 100 -0.77 -25.18 10.94
C ARG A 100 -1.40 -26.53 11.27
N SER A 101 -2.72 -26.57 11.46
CA SER A 101 -3.42 -27.83 11.76
C SER A 101 -3.30 -28.86 10.63
N TRP A 102 -3.29 -28.41 9.37
CA TRP A 102 -3.07 -29.30 8.23
C TRP A 102 -1.66 -29.91 8.23
N LEU A 103 -0.63 -29.10 8.50
CA LEU A 103 0.76 -29.57 8.61
C LEU A 103 0.97 -30.54 9.79
N GLU A 104 0.24 -30.35 10.89
CA GLU A 104 0.29 -31.22 12.06
C GLU A 104 -0.45 -32.56 11.85
N ALA A 105 -1.40 -32.62 10.91
CA ALA A 105 -2.25 -33.79 10.68
C ALA A 105 -1.60 -34.88 9.80
N GLY A 106 -0.51 -34.57 9.07
CA GLY A 106 0.21 -35.51 8.20
C GLY A 106 -0.44 -35.69 6.83
#